data_AF-S2Y8T6-F1
#
_entry.id   AF-S2Y8T6-F1
#
_cell.length_a   1.000
_cell.length_b   1.000
_cell.length_c   1.000
_cell.angle_alpha   90.00
_cell.angle_beta   90.00
_cell.angle_gamma   90.00
#
_symmetry.space_group_name_H-M   'P 1'
#
loop_
_entity.id
_entity.type
_entity.pdbx_description
1 polymer ?
#
loop_
_entity_poly.entity_id
_entity_poly.type
_entity_poly.pdbx_seq_one_letter_code
_entity_poly.pdbx_strand_id
1 'polypeptide(L)'
;MPFIVGDTKKYHDEKGHTVKGTYSLTVDLTNLESNLGKDLYNDGTHRIYVTHIRTSDHDGVYEIIFRSSGTYSQSGASLISGIHHAGINGNTFTSEMSAKMSTEIDGKTYENYPLSTSGINFSDGDEFGFYTGPTDVQETDGNIPGEVESMKITVSILYQNLWSKK
;
A
#
# COMPACT_ATOMS: atom_id res chain seq x y z
N MET A 1 -6.45 -8.47 17.25
CA MET A 1 -6.35 -8.05 15.83
C MET A 1 -7.02 -9.02 14.86
N PRO A 2 -6.72 -10.34 14.81
CA PRO A 2 -7.27 -11.23 13.78
C PRO A 2 -8.77 -11.59 13.92
N PHE A 3 -9.46 -11.11 14.96
CA PHE A 3 -10.82 -11.53 15.27
C PHE A 3 -11.90 -10.56 14.80
N ILE A 4 -11.60 -9.31 14.42
CA ILE A 4 -12.65 -8.31 14.14
C ILE A 4 -13.20 -8.50 12.72
N VAL A 5 -12.33 -8.52 11.71
CA VAL A 5 -12.74 -8.64 10.30
C VAL A 5 -13.21 -10.06 9.95
N GLY A 6 -12.60 -11.09 10.55
CA GLY A 6 -13.01 -12.47 10.37
C GLY A 6 -14.28 -12.86 11.12
N ASP A 7 -14.66 -12.14 12.18
CA ASP A 7 -15.88 -12.41 12.97
C ASP A 7 -17.04 -11.53 12.49
N THR A 8 -17.46 -11.78 11.25
CA THR A 8 -18.61 -11.15 10.58
C THR A 8 -19.94 -11.37 11.31
N LYS A 9 -19.98 -12.27 12.31
CA LYS A 9 -21.12 -12.44 13.21
C LYS A 9 -21.18 -11.35 14.27
N LYS A 10 -20.04 -10.96 14.85
CA LYS A 10 -19.94 -9.95 15.92
C LYS A 10 -19.68 -8.54 15.42
N TYR A 11 -19.04 -8.39 14.27
CA TYR A 11 -18.68 -7.11 13.71
C TYR A 11 -19.29 -6.93 12.32
N HIS A 12 -19.49 -5.68 11.93
CA HIS A 12 -19.88 -5.32 10.57
C HIS A 12 -18.98 -4.19 10.07
N ASP A 13 -18.79 -4.16 8.76
CA ASP A 13 -18.17 -3.04 8.07
C ASP A 13 -19.08 -1.81 8.23
N GLU A 14 -18.50 -0.72 8.73
CA GLU A 14 -19.14 0.58 8.77
C GLU A 14 -18.69 1.38 7.56
N LYS A 15 -19.62 1.80 6.69
CA LYS A 15 -19.46 2.77 5.58
C LYS A 15 -18.01 3.27 5.35
N GLY A 16 -17.14 2.34 4.95
CA GLY A 16 -15.77 2.66 4.57
C GLY A 16 -15.79 3.66 3.41
N HIS A 17 -14.70 4.39 3.23
CA HIS A 17 -14.62 5.34 2.14
C HIS A 17 -13.19 5.60 1.71
N THR A 18 -13.05 6.04 0.45
CA THR A 18 -11.77 6.50 -0.08
C THR A 18 -11.30 7.73 0.68
N VAL A 19 -10.04 7.70 1.12
CA VAL A 19 -9.36 8.84 1.74
C VAL A 19 -8.95 9.81 0.63
N LYS A 20 -9.31 11.09 0.79
CA LYS A 20 -8.98 12.13 -0.20
C LYS A 20 -7.50 12.50 -0.12
N GLY A 21 -6.85 12.50 -1.26
CA GLY A 21 -5.51 13.06 -1.42
C GLY A 21 -4.57 12.16 -2.22
N THR A 22 -3.36 12.66 -2.34
CA THR A 22 -2.20 11.92 -2.84
C THR A 22 -1.09 12.01 -1.80
N TYR A 23 -0.33 10.95 -1.66
CA TYR A 23 0.68 10.79 -0.63
C TYR A 23 1.97 10.39 -1.29
N SER A 24 3.08 11.06 -0.94
CA SER A 24 4.34 10.85 -1.63
C SER A 24 5.49 10.68 -0.66
N LEU A 25 6.47 9.89 -1.07
CA LEU A 25 7.76 9.78 -0.41
C LEU A 25 8.88 9.64 -1.45
N THR A 26 10.10 10.00 -1.05
CA THR A 26 11.30 9.81 -1.87
C THR A 26 12.05 8.56 -1.41
N VAL A 27 12.28 7.66 -2.36
CA VAL A 27 13.07 6.45 -2.20
C VAL A 27 14.49 6.70 -2.67
N ASP A 28 15.47 6.36 -1.83
CA ASP A 28 16.89 6.32 -2.16
C ASP A 28 17.22 4.95 -2.78
N LEU A 29 17.62 4.95 -4.04
CA LEU A 29 17.98 3.75 -4.79
C LEU A 29 19.45 3.36 -4.61
N THR A 30 20.30 4.26 -4.11
CA THR A 30 21.70 3.97 -3.78
C THR A 30 21.83 3.16 -2.49
N ASN A 31 20.84 3.28 -1.60
CA ASN A 31 20.73 2.49 -0.37
C ASN A 31 19.26 2.13 -0.09
N LEU A 32 18.84 0.96 -0.58
CA LEU A 32 17.47 0.48 -0.46
C LEU A 32 17.02 0.33 1.01
N GLU A 33 17.90 -0.14 1.90
CA GLU A 33 17.59 -0.33 3.32
C GLU A 33 17.28 0.98 4.04
N SER A 34 17.85 2.11 3.59
CA SER A 34 17.58 3.44 4.17
C SER A 34 16.11 3.87 4.06
N ASN A 35 15.33 3.20 3.21
CA ASN A 35 13.92 3.51 2.98
C ASN A 35 12.98 2.80 3.96
N LEU A 36 13.46 1.77 4.65
CA LEU A 36 12.64 1.00 5.57
C LEU A 36 12.13 1.90 6.71
N GLY A 37 10.83 1.82 6.98
CA GLY A 37 10.15 2.63 7.98
C GLY A 37 9.83 4.06 7.55
N LYS A 38 10.17 4.50 6.32
CA LYS A 38 9.70 5.79 5.80
C LYS A 38 8.18 5.81 5.68
N ASP A 39 7.56 6.88 6.17
CA ASP A 39 6.11 7.05 6.15
C ASP A 39 5.64 7.54 4.78
N LEU A 40 4.69 6.81 4.20
CA LEU A 40 3.85 7.29 3.10
C LEU A 40 2.66 8.09 3.64
N TYR A 41 2.06 7.60 4.73
CA TYR A 41 0.91 8.19 5.37
C TYR A 41 1.05 8.10 6.89
N ASN A 42 0.74 9.18 7.60
CA ASN A 42 0.68 9.19 9.06
C ASN A 42 -0.23 10.32 9.54
N ASP A 43 -1.38 10.00 10.15
CA ASP A 43 -2.28 10.97 10.77
C ASP A 43 -2.21 10.95 12.32
N GLY A 44 -1.21 10.25 12.88
CA GLY A 44 -1.04 9.99 14.30
C GLY A 44 -1.85 8.79 14.82
N THR A 45 -2.82 8.29 14.07
CA THR A 45 -3.67 7.13 14.42
C THR A 45 -3.45 5.95 13.48
N HIS A 46 -3.31 6.23 12.18
CA HIS A 46 -3.04 5.29 11.11
C HIS A 46 -1.70 5.62 10.49
N ARG A 47 -0.98 4.57 10.09
CA ARG A 47 0.35 4.70 9.51
C ARG A 47 0.50 3.75 8.33
N ILE A 48 1.03 4.24 7.22
CA ILE A 48 1.48 3.43 6.10
C ILE A 48 2.96 3.71 5.89
N TYR A 49 3.78 2.67 5.93
CA TYR A 49 5.24 2.80 5.85
C TYR A 49 5.87 1.69 5.03
N VAL A 50 7.07 1.94 4.50
CA VAL A 50 7.82 0.97 3.71
C VAL A 50 8.35 -0.14 4.62
N THR A 51 8.06 -1.40 4.31
CA THR A 51 8.61 -2.57 5.03
C THR A 51 9.54 -3.40 4.19
N HIS A 52 9.44 -3.28 2.87
CA HIS A 52 10.31 -3.99 1.96
C HIS A 52 10.56 -3.17 0.71
N ILE A 53 11.79 -3.19 0.24
CA ILE A 53 12.15 -2.75 -1.09
C ILE A 53 13.32 -3.60 -1.60
N ARG A 54 13.23 -4.05 -2.85
CA ARG A 54 14.30 -4.81 -3.52
C ARG A 54 14.26 -4.57 -5.02
N THR A 55 15.36 -4.84 -5.70
CA THR A 55 15.37 -4.99 -7.15
C THR A 55 14.56 -6.24 -7.54
N SER A 56 13.77 -6.14 -8.60
CA SER A 56 13.11 -7.30 -9.20
C SER A 56 14.07 -8.05 -10.14
N ASP A 57 13.60 -9.14 -10.75
CA ASP A 57 14.33 -9.86 -11.79
C ASP A 57 14.41 -9.10 -13.14
N HIS A 58 13.72 -7.96 -13.26
CA HIS A 58 13.77 -7.08 -14.43
C HIS A 58 14.61 -5.84 -14.14
N ASP A 59 15.57 -5.56 -15.03
CA ASP A 59 16.48 -4.43 -14.90
C ASP A 59 15.70 -3.11 -14.74
N GLY A 60 16.09 -2.31 -13.74
CA GLY A 60 15.49 -1.02 -13.46
C GLY A 60 14.10 -1.06 -12.80
N VAL A 61 13.56 -2.26 -12.54
CA VAL A 61 12.28 -2.44 -11.83
C VAL A 61 12.56 -2.89 -10.40
N TYR A 62 11.89 -2.24 -9.45
CA TYR A 62 11.93 -2.52 -8.02
C TYR A 62 10.57 -3.02 -7.56
N GLU A 63 10.59 -3.80 -6.50
CA GLU A 63 9.41 -4.17 -5.74
C GLU A 63 9.41 -3.35 -4.46
N ILE A 64 8.30 -2.67 -4.17
CA ILE A 64 8.10 -1.97 -2.90
C ILE A 64 6.86 -2.50 -2.21
N ILE A 65 6.98 -2.79 -0.91
CA ILE A 65 5.88 -3.24 -0.06
C ILE A 65 5.68 -2.24 1.06
N PHE A 66 4.43 -1.83 1.21
CA PHE A 66 3.94 -0.99 2.28
C PHE A 66 3.21 -1.84 3.30
N ARG A 67 3.31 -1.42 4.55
CA ARG A 67 2.53 -1.95 5.66
C ARG A 67 1.64 -0.88 6.23
N SER A 68 0.37 -1.23 6.41
CA SER A 68 -0.62 -0.40 7.07
C SER A 68 -0.73 -0.79 8.54
N SER A 69 -0.89 0.20 9.41
CA SER A 69 -1.21 0.04 10.83
C SER A 69 -2.35 1.00 11.20
N GLY A 70 -3.17 0.58 12.14
CA GLY A 70 -4.37 1.29 12.57
C GLY A 70 -4.74 0.96 14.01
N THR A 71 -6.02 1.15 14.34
CA THR A 71 -6.50 0.96 15.71
C THR A 71 -7.41 -0.26 15.81
N TYR A 72 -7.28 -1.00 16.90
CA TYR A 72 -8.05 -2.22 17.17
C TYR A 72 -8.47 -2.28 18.64
N SER A 73 -9.75 -2.51 18.88
CA SER A 73 -10.34 -2.58 20.22
C SER A 73 -11.46 -3.61 20.28
N GLN A 74 -12.00 -3.90 21.47
CA GLN A 74 -13.18 -4.77 21.59
C GLN A 74 -14.46 -4.14 21.01
N SER A 75 -14.49 -2.82 20.81
CA SER A 75 -15.64 -2.10 20.25
C SER A 75 -15.57 -1.96 18.73
N GLY A 76 -14.38 -2.06 18.13
CA GLY A 76 -14.21 -1.85 16.70
C GLY A 76 -12.75 -1.70 16.28
N ALA A 77 -12.55 -1.44 14.99
CA ALA A 77 -11.25 -1.22 14.38
C ALA A 77 -11.31 -0.18 13.26
N SER A 78 -10.19 0.51 13.01
CA SER A 78 -10.00 1.38 11.85
C SER A 78 -8.63 1.19 11.24
N LEU A 79 -8.58 1.12 9.90
CA LEU A 79 -7.35 0.96 9.13
C LEU A 79 -7.42 1.79 7.86
N ILE A 80 -6.43 2.65 7.63
CA ILE A 80 -6.19 3.29 6.33
C ILE A 80 -5.17 2.45 5.57
N SER A 81 -5.52 2.00 4.38
CA SER A 81 -4.71 1.06 3.59
C SER A 81 -4.88 1.30 2.08
N GLY A 82 -3.98 0.73 1.28
CA GLY A 82 -4.20 0.57 -0.16
C GLY A 82 -5.18 -0.56 -0.53
N ILE A 83 -5.76 -1.25 0.46
CA ILE A 83 -6.70 -2.35 0.29
C ILE A 83 -8.05 -1.97 0.90
N HIS A 84 -9.11 -2.28 0.15
CA HIS A 84 -10.48 -2.28 0.64
C HIS A 84 -10.87 -3.71 1.05
N HIS A 85 -11.22 -3.90 2.33
CA HIS A 85 -11.65 -5.16 2.91
C HIS A 85 -13.16 -5.19 3.09
N ALA A 86 -13.88 -5.71 2.08
CA ALA A 86 -15.34 -5.69 2.04
C ALA A 86 -15.97 -6.99 2.55
N GLY A 87 -17.03 -6.89 3.34
CA GLY A 87 -17.87 -8.03 3.72
C GLY A 87 -18.73 -8.53 2.54
N ILE A 88 -18.73 -9.84 2.28
CA ILE A 88 -19.59 -10.49 1.28
C ILE A 88 -20.64 -11.33 2.01
N ASN A 89 -21.92 -11.12 1.65
CA ASN A 89 -23.07 -11.92 2.09
C ASN A 89 -23.16 -12.16 3.62
N GLY A 90 -22.61 -11.23 4.42
CA GLY A 90 -22.69 -11.22 5.88
C GLY A 90 -21.88 -12.29 6.62
N ASN A 91 -21.16 -13.18 5.92
CA ASN A 91 -20.43 -14.30 6.52
C ASN A 91 -18.99 -14.48 5.98
N THR A 92 -18.64 -13.83 4.87
CA THR A 92 -17.29 -13.87 4.29
C THR A 92 -16.77 -12.45 4.06
N PHE A 93 -15.50 -12.31 3.71
CA PHE A 93 -14.92 -11.03 3.29
C PHE A 93 -14.06 -11.24 2.03
N THR A 94 -13.85 -10.16 1.30
CA THR A 94 -12.90 -10.05 0.18
C THR A 94 -11.96 -8.88 0.41
N SER A 95 -10.85 -8.88 -0.30
CA SER A 95 -9.85 -7.81 -0.27
C SER A 95 -9.55 -7.39 -1.70
N GLU A 96 -9.64 -6.10 -1.99
CA GLU A 96 -9.38 -5.54 -3.31
C GLU A 96 -8.38 -4.39 -3.20
N MET A 97 -7.35 -4.39 -4.06
CA MET A 97 -6.42 -3.26 -4.16
C MET A 97 -7.20 -2.03 -4.62
N SER A 98 -7.29 -1.01 -3.77
CA SER A 98 -7.88 0.28 -4.12
C SER A 98 -6.81 1.28 -4.55
N ALA A 99 -5.61 1.20 -3.96
CA ALA A 99 -4.55 2.15 -4.21
C ALA A 99 -4.04 2.11 -5.64
N LYS A 100 -3.70 3.30 -6.15
CA LYS A 100 -2.93 3.48 -7.38
C LYS A 100 -1.61 4.14 -7.04
N MET A 101 -0.56 3.75 -7.74
CA MET A 101 0.77 4.29 -7.53
C MET A 101 1.38 4.76 -8.84
N SER A 102 2.06 5.89 -8.79
CA SER A 102 2.95 6.35 -9.84
C SER A 102 4.31 6.72 -9.26
N THR A 103 5.33 6.69 -10.10
CA THR A 103 6.70 7.00 -9.73
C THR A 103 7.27 8.05 -10.66
N GLU A 104 7.92 9.06 -10.11
CA GLU A 104 8.62 10.12 -10.85
C GLU A 104 10.13 9.89 -10.77
N ILE A 105 10.78 9.78 -11.94
CA ILE A 105 12.22 9.60 -12.13
C ILE A 105 12.66 10.60 -13.19
N ASP A 106 13.65 11.44 -12.90
CA ASP A 106 14.18 12.46 -13.82
C ASP A 106 13.08 13.34 -14.48
N GLY A 107 12.04 13.66 -13.71
CA GLY A 107 10.90 14.47 -14.16
C GLY A 107 9.91 13.74 -15.07
N LYS A 108 10.06 12.43 -15.28
CA LYS A 108 9.09 11.57 -15.99
C LYS A 108 8.28 10.73 -15.00
N THR A 109 6.98 10.63 -15.23
CA THR A 109 6.06 9.86 -14.37
C THR A 109 5.65 8.56 -15.04
N TYR A 110 5.72 7.47 -14.28
CA TYR A 110 5.35 6.12 -14.70
C TYR A 110 4.24 5.57 -13.81
N GLU A 111 3.18 5.05 -14.40
CA GLU A 111 2.14 4.33 -13.67
C GLU A 111 2.65 2.94 -13.25
N ASN A 112 2.28 2.50 -12.07
CA ASN A 112 2.81 1.27 -11.48
C ASN A 112 1.73 0.20 -11.31
N TYR A 113 2.18 -1.06 -11.36
CA TYR A 113 1.28 -2.22 -11.30
C TYR A 113 1.27 -2.83 -9.89
N PRO A 114 0.09 -3.23 -9.38
CA PRO A 114 0.00 -3.97 -8.13
C PRO A 114 0.85 -5.25 -8.16
N LEU A 115 1.64 -5.47 -7.10
CA LEU A 115 2.46 -6.66 -6.90
C LEU A 115 1.72 -7.68 -6.03
N SER A 116 1.32 -7.25 -4.84
CA SER A 116 0.78 -8.14 -3.82
C SER A 116 -0.16 -7.42 -2.87
N THR A 117 -1.02 -8.21 -2.23
CA THR A 117 -1.83 -7.80 -1.08
C THR A 117 -1.78 -8.89 -0.02
N SER A 118 -1.93 -8.52 1.25
CA SER A 118 -2.13 -9.46 2.35
C SER A 118 -3.52 -9.29 2.96
N GLY A 119 -3.97 -10.31 3.70
CA GLY A 119 -5.11 -10.14 4.59
C GLY A 119 -4.77 -9.23 5.78
N ILE A 120 -5.79 -8.61 6.36
CA ILE A 120 -5.69 -7.74 7.54
C ILE A 120 -5.23 -8.45 8.83
N ASN A 121 -5.24 -9.79 8.82
CA ASN A 121 -4.85 -10.59 9.97
C ASN A 121 -3.33 -10.72 10.12
N PHE A 122 -2.55 -10.12 9.23
CA PHE A 122 -1.10 -10.23 9.24
C PHE A 122 -0.49 -9.19 10.19
N SER A 123 -0.23 -9.56 11.44
CA SER A 123 0.34 -8.71 12.50
C SER A 123 -0.58 -7.56 12.97
N ASP A 124 -0.27 -6.32 12.62
CA ASP A 124 -0.94 -5.06 13.04
C ASP A 124 -1.69 -4.33 11.90
N GLY A 125 -2.12 -5.07 10.87
CA GLY A 125 -2.79 -4.52 9.70
C GLY A 125 -2.56 -5.38 8.47
N ASP A 126 -2.60 -4.76 7.29
CA ASP A 126 -2.33 -5.42 6.02
C ASP A 126 -1.03 -4.91 5.37
N GLU A 127 -0.69 -5.54 4.26
CA GLU A 127 0.40 -5.17 3.38
C GLU A 127 -0.09 -5.09 1.95
N PHE A 128 0.43 -4.12 1.22
CA PHE A 128 0.17 -3.95 -0.20
C PHE A 128 1.44 -3.48 -0.89
N GLY A 129 1.67 -3.94 -2.12
CA GLY A 129 2.91 -3.66 -2.84
C GLY A 129 2.70 -3.38 -4.31
N PHE A 130 3.72 -2.80 -4.93
CA PHE A 130 3.74 -2.45 -6.33
C PHE A 130 5.10 -2.79 -6.96
N TYR A 131 5.08 -3.09 -8.26
CA TYR A 131 6.26 -2.98 -9.11
C TYR A 131 6.44 -1.52 -9.51
N THR A 132 7.64 -0.97 -9.29
CA THR A 132 7.98 0.43 -9.57
C THR A 132 9.25 0.55 -10.38
N GLY A 133 9.34 1.58 -11.21
CA GLY A 133 10.41 1.79 -12.18
C GLY A 133 9.82 2.26 -13.50
N PRO A 134 10.65 2.47 -14.53
CA PRO A 134 10.19 2.72 -15.89
C PRO A 134 9.59 1.42 -16.45
N THR A 135 8.34 1.13 -16.08
CA THR A 135 7.62 -0.10 -16.45
C THR A 135 7.05 -0.09 -17.86
N ASP A 136 7.25 0.98 -18.64
CA ASP A 136 6.98 0.99 -20.08
C ASP A 136 8.12 0.27 -20.82
N VAL A 137 8.09 -1.07 -20.70
CA VAL A 137 8.98 -2.02 -21.39
C VAL A 137 8.93 -1.88 -22.93
N GLN A 138 8.03 -1.04 -23.48
CA GLN A 138 7.95 -0.75 -24.91
C GLN A 138 8.56 0.59 -25.35
N GLU A 139 8.89 1.53 -24.44
CA GLU A 139 9.43 2.84 -24.83
C GLU A 139 10.88 3.09 -24.42
N THR A 140 11.49 2.23 -23.60
CA THR A 140 12.93 2.27 -23.38
C THR A 140 13.64 1.46 -24.45
N ASP A 141 14.38 2.12 -25.35
CA ASP A 141 15.39 1.55 -26.28
C ASP A 141 16.55 0.86 -25.50
N GLY A 142 16.24 -0.01 -24.53
CA GLY A 142 17.21 -0.63 -23.62
C GLY A 142 17.95 0.33 -22.69
N ASN A 143 17.71 1.64 -22.79
CA ASN A 143 18.33 2.63 -21.93
C ASN A 143 17.41 2.94 -20.75
N ILE A 144 17.57 2.18 -19.66
CA ILE A 144 17.26 2.71 -18.33
C ILE A 144 18.16 3.95 -18.19
N PRO A 145 17.61 5.14 -17.85
CA PRO A 145 18.45 6.30 -17.54
C PRO A 145 19.56 5.89 -16.57
N GLY A 146 20.80 6.34 -16.80
CA GLY A 146 21.95 5.98 -15.97
C GLY A 146 21.71 6.22 -14.47
N GLU A 147 22.55 5.63 -13.61
CA GLU A 147 22.47 5.63 -12.13
C GLU A 147 21.40 6.54 -11.52
N VAL A 148 20.15 6.06 -11.50
CA VAL A 148 19.06 6.79 -10.85
C VAL A 148 19.29 6.67 -9.35
N GLU A 149 19.64 7.76 -8.70
CA GLU A 149 19.93 7.77 -7.27
C GLU A 149 18.67 7.75 -6.41
N SER A 150 17.56 8.28 -6.92
CA SER A 150 16.29 8.34 -6.18
C SER A 150 15.07 8.38 -7.08
N MET A 151 13.93 7.98 -6.52
CA MET A 151 12.64 8.10 -7.18
C MET A 151 11.58 8.62 -6.21
N LYS A 152 10.65 9.43 -6.71
CA LYS A 152 9.51 9.89 -5.91
C LYS A 152 8.30 9.02 -6.20
N ILE A 153 7.81 8.34 -5.18
CA ILE A 153 6.57 7.57 -5.26
C ILE A 153 5.40 8.49 -4.90
N THR A 154 4.28 8.33 -5.59
CA THR A 154 2.99 8.94 -5.25
C THR A 154 1.89 7.88 -5.25
N VAL A 155 1.19 7.76 -4.13
CA VAL A 155 0.05 6.85 -3.94
C VAL A 155 -1.24 7.65 -3.82
N SER A 156 -2.30 7.14 -4.42
CA SER A 156 -3.65 7.71 -4.37
C SER A 156 -4.68 6.62 -4.13
N ILE A 157 -5.93 7.02 -3.82
CA ILE A 157 -7.06 6.10 -3.60
C ILE A 157 -6.79 5.11 -2.45
N LEU A 158 -6.20 5.63 -1.36
CA LEU A 158 -6.22 4.91 -0.08
C LEU A 158 -7.67 4.75 0.39
N TYR A 159 -7.93 3.69 1.14
CA TYR A 159 -9.26 3.37 1.66
C TYR A 159 -9.23 3.31 3.18
N GLN A 160 -10.20 3.97 3.81
CA GLN A 160 -10.44 3.82 5.24
C GLN A 160 -11.43 2.69 5.47
N ASN A 161 -10.92 1.61 6.02
CA ASN A 161 -11.70 0.48 6.47
C ASN A 161 -12.12 0.71 7.93
N LEU A 162 -13.40 0.52 8.22
CA LEU A 162 -13.98 0.74 9.54
C LEU A 162 -14.85 -0.46 9.92
N TRP A 163 -14.69 -0.91 11.16
CA TRP A 163 -15.52 -1.98 11.70
C TRP A 163 -15.99 -1.63 13.09
N SER A 164 -17.26 -1.91 13.35
CA SER A 164 -17.82 -1.82 14.69
C SER A 164 -18.57 -3.08 15.06
N LYS A 165 -18.65 -3.27 16.37
CA LYS A 165 -19.42 -4.36 16.95
C LYS A 165 -20.91 -4.14 16.64
N LYS A 166 -21.59 -5.21 16.23
CA LYS A 166 -23.05 -5.22 16.08
C LYS A 166 -23.77 -5.04 17.41
#